data_AF-A0A6L7MVY8-F1
#
_entry.id   AF-A0A6L7MVY8-F1
#
_cell.length_a   1.000
_cell.length_b   1.000
_cell.length_c   1.000
_cell.angle_alpha   90.00
_cell.angle_beta   90.00
_cell.angle_gamma   90.00
#
_symmetry.space_group_name_H-M   'P 1'
#
loop_
_entity.id
_entity.type
_entity.pdbx_description
1 polymer ?
#
loop_
_entity_poly.entity_id
_entity_poly.type
_entity_poly.pdbx_seq_one_letter_code
_entity_poly.pdbx_strand_id
1 'polypeptide(L)' 'MNDFDAAAEVARLKREARERRQRPYRPSRLDRHAHELLALADAGASAADLARWLRERRVRVHPTTVLRWLRRNGAR' A
#
# COMPACT_ATOMS: atom_id res chain seq x y z
N MET A 1 -23.05 7.17 45.11
CA MET A 1 -23.55 7.37 43.74
C MET A 1 -22.36 7.25 42.82
N ASN A 2 -22.40 6.34 41.84
CA ASN A 2 -21.28 6.05 40.98
C ASN A 2 -21.26 7.12 39.86
N ASP A 3 -20.29 8.05 39.91
CA ASP A 3 -20.07 9.02 38.84
C ASP A 3 -19.45 8.29 37.64
N PHE A 4 -20.30 7.60 36.88
CA PHE A 4 -19.93 7.01 35.61
C PHE A 4 -19.97 8.10 34.55
N ASP A 5 -18.79 8.62 34.20
CA ASP A 5 -18.64 9.54 33.08
C ASP A 5 -18.70 8.79 31.74
N ALA A 6 -19.91 8.72 31.19
CA ALA A 6 -20.17 8.11 29.90
C ALA A 6 -19.39 8.76 28.74
N ALA A 7 -19.06 10.06 28.83
CA ALA A 7 -18.35 10.76 27.77
C ALA A 7 -16.87 10.36 27.74
N ALA A 8 -16.24 10.25 28.91
CA ALA A 8 -14.87 9.75 29.05
C ALA A 8 -14.74 8.30 28.51
N GLU A 9 -15.73 7.46 28.81
CA GLU A 9 -15.74 6.06 28.37
C GLU A 9 -15.90 5.95 26.84
N VAL A 10 -16.79 6.75 26.23
CA VAL A 10 -16.93 6.80 24.77
C VAL A 10 -15.66 7.31 24.09
N ALA A 11 -14.96 8.29 24.67
CA ALA A 11 -13.69 8.79 24.13
C ALA A 11 -12.61 7.72 24.16
N ARG A 12 -12.52 6.94 25.26
CA ARG A 12 -11.62 5.78 25.37
C ARG A 12 -11.92 4.74 24.28
N LEU A 13 -13.18 4.35 24.13
CA LEU A 13 -13.61 3.37 23.14
C LEU A 13 -13.31 3.81 21.70
N LYS A 14 -13.48 5.09 21.38
CA LYS A 14 -13.14 5.64 20.05
C LYS A 14 -11.64 5.60 19.76
N ARG A 15 -10.80 5.90 20.77
CA ARG A 15 -9.33 5.82 20.64
C ARG A 15 -8.88 4.38 20.40
N GLU A 16 -9.38 3.45 21.20
CA GLU A 16 -9.10 2.02 21.02
C GLU A 16 -9.59 1.51 19.67
N ALA A 17 -10.77 1.92 19.22
CA ALA A 17 -11.28 1.56 17.90
C ALA A 17 -10.39 2.08 16.77
N ARG A 18 -9.79 3.28 16.92
CA ARG A 18 -8.85 3.85 15.94
C ARG A 18 -7.56 3.04 15.89
N GLU A 19 -7.05 2.62 17.04
CA GLU A 19 -5.85 1.78 17.14
C GLU A 19 -6.08 0.39 16.54
N ARG A 20 -7.21 -0.24 16.85
CA ARG A 20 -7.62 -1.54 16.26
C ARG A 20 -7.85 -1.46 14.74
N ARG A 21 -8.24 -0.30 14.21
CA ARG A 21 -8.41 -0.06 12.76
C ARG A 21 -7.09 0.13 12.02
N GLN A 22 -5.94 0.24 12.70
CA GLN A 22 -4.65 0.30 12.04
C GLN A 22 -4.39 -1.04 11.35
N ARG A 23 -4.62 -1.09 10.03
CA ARG A 23 -4.29 -2.26 9.24
C ARG A 23 -2.76 -2.42 9.25
N PRO A 24 -2.23 -3.59 9.62
CA PRO A 24 -0.80 -3.84 9.52
C PRO A 24 -0.36 -3.57 8.08
N TYR A 25 0.74 -2.82 7.93
CA TYR A 25 1.34 -2.59 6.62
C TYR A 25 1.68 -3.94 6.01
N ARG A 26 1.01 -4.29 4.91
CA ARG A 26 1.32 -5.47 4.13
C ARG A 26 2.16 -5.00 2.94
N PRO A 27 3.43 -5.44 2.83
CA PRO A 27 4.22 -5.10 1.66
C PRO A 27 3.50 -5.59 0.41
N SER A 28 3.44 -4.75 -0.60
CA SER A 28 2.95 -5.11 -1.91
C SER A 28 3.83 -6.21 -2.48
N ARG A 29 3.26 -7.16 -3.24
CA ARG A 29 4.08 -8.12 -3.99
C ARG A 29 5.02 -7.44 -4.99
N LEU A 30 4.72 -6.19 -5.37
CA LEU A 30 5.57 -5.34 -6.20
C LEU A 30 6.82 -4.88 -5.46
N ASP A 31 6.77 -4.76 -4.12
CA ASP A 31 7.90 -4.29 -3.31
C ASP A 31 9.08 -5.27 -3.40
N ARG A 32 8.81 -6.56 -3.63
CA ARG A 32 9.83 -7.58 -3.91
C ARG A 32 10.65 -7.28 -5.17
N HIS A 33 10.09 -6.54 -6.11
CA HIS A 33 10.71 -6.17 -7.39
C HIS A 33 10.92 -4.66 -7.49
N ALA A 34 10.99 -3.96 -6.36
CA ALA A 34 11.00 -2.51 -6.35
C ALA A 34 12.20 -1.95 -7.13
N HIS A 35 13.39 -2.50 -6.89
CA HIS A 35 14.61 -2.06 -7.54
C HIS A 35 14.53 -2.22 -9.06
N GLU A 36 14.09 -3.39 -9.55
CA GLU A 36 13.97 -3.64 -10.98
C GLU A 36 12.86 -2.82 -11.63
N LEU A 37 11.72 -2.63 -10.95
CA LEU A 37 10.62 -1.82 -11.47
C LEU A 37 11.02 -0.35 -11.62
N LEU A 38 11.76 0.20 -10.65
CA LEU A 38 12.29 1.56 -10.72
C LEU A 38 13.34 1.68 -11.83
N ALA A 39 14.30 0.74 -11.92
CA ALA A 39 15.31 0.75 -12.97
C ALA A 39 14.71 0.65 -14.39
N LEU A 40 13.67 -0.17 -14.56
CA LEU A 40 12.95 -0.28 -15.84
C LEU A 40 12.16 0.99 -16.15
N ALA A 41 11.51 1.59 -15.15
CA ALA A 41 10.80 2.86 -15.32
C ALA A 41 11.75 4.01 -15.70
N ASP A 42 12.91 4.09 -15.04
CA ASP A 42 13.96 5.07 -15.35
C ASP A 42 14.54 4.86 -16.76
N ALA A 43 14.59 3.62 -17.24
CA ALA A 43 14.94 3.29 -18.63
C ALA A 43 13.82 3.62 -19.65
N GLY A 44 12.68 4.17 -19.21
CA GLY A 44 11.57 4.58 -20.06
C GLY A 44 10.52 3.49 -20.33
N ALA A 45 10.52 2.38 -19.57
CA ALA A 45 9.50 1.35 -19.74
C ALA A 45 8.10 1.87 -19.36
N SER A 46 7.10 1.55 -20.20
CA SER A 46 5.72 1.90 -19.91
C SER A 46 5.13 1.03 -18.79
N ALA A 47 4.05 1.48 -18.16
CA ALA A 47 3.35 0.67 -17.16
C ALA A 47 2.84 -0.68 -17.71
N ALA A 48 2.55 -0.76 -19.02
CA ALA A 48 2.17 -2.00 -19.69
C ALA A 48 3.35 -2.97 -19.83
N ASP A 49 4.55 -2.45 -20.12
CA ASP A 49 5.78 -3.24 -20.19
C ASP A 49 6.17 -3.80 -18.84
N LEU A 50 6.07 -2.98 -17.79
CA LEU A 50 6.31 -3.43 -16.41
C LEU A 50 5.31 -4.51 -16.00
N ALA A 51 4.03 -4.37 -16.35
CA ALA A 51 3.02 -5.40 -16.07
C ALA A 51 3.32 -6.73 -16.83
N ARG A 52 3.84 -6.64 -18.06
CA ARG A 52 4.30 -7.81 -18.83
C ARG A 52 5.52 -8.47 -18.19
N TRP A 53 6.52 -7.70 -17.79
CA TRP A 53 7.71 -8.19 -17.08
C TRP A 53 7.38 -8.85 -15.73
N LEU A 54 6.39 -8.32 -15.01
CA LEU A 54 5.88 -8.91 -13.77
C LEU A 54 5.14 -10.24 -14.03
N ARG A 55 4.43 -10.35 -15.15
CA ARG A 55 3.71 -11.58 -15.53
C ARG A 55 4.67 -12.75 -15.74
N GLU A 56 5.84 -12.51 -16.32
CA GLU A 56 6.92 -13.52 -16.46
C GLU A 56 7.38 -14.03 -15.09
N ARG A 57 7.37 -13.16 -14.07
CA ARG A 57 7.71 -13.48 -12.67
C ARG A 57 6.53 -14.03 -11.86
N ARG A 58 5.47 -14.48 -12.54
CA ARG A 58 4.22 -14.99 -11.93
C ARG A 58 3.44 -13.95 -11.12
N VAL A 59 3.71 -12.65 -11.33
CA VAL A 59 2.99 -11.54 -10.71
C VAL A 59 2.05 -10.92 -11.74
N ARG A 60 0.79 -11.39 -11.76
CA ARG A 60 -0.25 -10.77 -12.60
C ARG A 60 -0.84 -9.55 -11.89
N VAL A 61 -0.71 -8.38 -12.51
CA VAL A 61 -1.29 -7.12 -12.06
C VAL A 61 -1.74 -6.29 -13.26
N HIS A 62 -2.71 -5.41 -13.05
CA HIS A 62 -3.12 -4.44 -14.07
C HIS A 62 -2.08 -3.31 -14.18
N PRO A 63 -1.83 -2.74 -15.37
CA PRO A 63 -0.90 -1.60 -15.53
C PRO A 63 -1.20 -0.42 -14.61
N THR A 64 -2.48 -0.16 -14.30
CA THR A 64 -2.87 0.91 -13.36
C THR A 64 -2.40 0.62 -11.92
N THR A 65 -2.29 -0.64 -11.52
CA THR A 65 -1.72 -1.02 -10.22
C THR A 65 -0.24 -0.70 -10.18
N VAL A 66 0.49 -0.96 -11.28
CA VAL A 66 1.90 -0.59 -11.41
C VAL A 66 2.05 0.92 -11.37
N LEU A 67 1.23 1.67 -12.11
CA LEU A 67 1.26 3.13 -12.12
C LEU A 67 1.00 3.73 -10.73
N ARG A 68 0.01 3.21 -10.00
CA ARG A 68 -0.27 3.61 -8.61
C ARG A 68 0.90 3.30 -7.69
N TRP A 69 1.56 2.16 -7.91
CA TRP A 69 2.74 1.77 -7.14
C TRP A 69 3.93 2.67 -7.43
N LEU A 70 4.22 2.97 -8.71
CA LEU A 70 5.29 3.89 -9.13
C LEU A 70 5.11 5.28 -8.51
N ARG A 71 3.90 5.85 -8.61
CA ARG A 71 3.57 7.15 -8.01
C ARG A 71 3.78 7.21 -6.50
N ARG A 72 3.57 6.09 -5.81
CA ARG A 72 3.77 5.98 -4.36
C ARG A 72 5.23 5.81 -3.96
N ASN A 73 6.05 5.22 -4.83
CA ASN A 73 7.43 4.82 -4.53
C ASN A 73 8.49 5.68 -5.24
N GLY A 74 8.10 6.76 -5.93
CA GLY A 74 9.02 7.80 -6.41
C GLY A 74 9.54 7.65 -7.83
N ALA A 75 8.96 6.76 -8.66
CA ALA A 75 9.22 6.80 -10.10
C ALA A 75 8.47 8.00 -10.71
N ARG A 76 9.21 8.84 -11.42
CA ARG A 76 8.79 10.14 -11.92
C ARG A 76 7.92 10.06 -13.17
#